data_AF-A0A3C1A2G8-F1
#
_entry.id   AF-A0A3C1A2G8-F1
#
_cell.length_a   1.000
_cell.length_b   1.000
_cell.length_c   1.000
_cell.angle_alpha   90.00
_cell.angle_beta   90.00
_cell.angle_gamma   90.00
#
_symmetry.space_group_name_H-M   'P 1'
#
loop_
_entity.id
_entity.type
_entity.pdbx_description
1 polymer ?
#
loop_
_entity_poly.entity_id
_entity_poly.type
_entity_poly.pdbx_seq_one_letter_code
_entity_poly.pdbx_strand_id
1 'polypeptide(L)'
;MLTFAGVKFKNPLVVASSPLTAKPELLKMAEEAGAAGVSTKLTFIKQPFYGELRMYNDPRVGSIVCHDRRLDLEEGARLVEEAKESTSLVIFSNITYEGEDLGGWARLAKAMEEAGADLI
;
A
#
# COMPACT_ATOMS: atom_id res chain seq x y z
N MET A 1 -14.76 -9.06 -14.59
CA MET A 1 -14.92 -7.75 -13.91
C MET A 1 -15.87 -7.95 -12.74
N LEU A 2 -15.49 -7.51 -11.54
CA LEU A 2 -16.27 -7.64 -10.31
C LEU A 2 -16.35 -6.29 -9.59
N THR A 3 -17.32 -6.13 -8.70
CA THR A 3 -17.47 -4.92 -7.90
C THR A 3 -17.43 -5.28 -6.41
N PHE A 4 -16.62 -4.58 -5.64
CA PHE A 4 -16.53 -4.73 -4.18
C PHE A 4 -16.48 -3.35 -3.54
N ALA A 5 -17.27 -3.15 -2.47
CA ALA A 5 -17.39 -1.84 -1.79
C ALA A 5 -17.64 -0.65 -2.76
N GLY A 6 -18.34 -0.88 -3.88
CA GLY A 6 -18.60 0.13 -4.91
C GLY A 6 -17.48 0.34 -5.93
N VAL A 7 -16.31 -0.28 -5.76
CA VAL A 7 -15.15 -0.16 -6.67
C VAL A 7 -15.10 -1.34 -7.64
N LYS A 8 -14.79 -1.06 -8.91
CA LYS A 8 -14.70 -2.07 -9.99
C LYS A 8 -13.28 -2.61 -10.12
N PHE A 9 -13.18 -3.94 -10.24
CA PHE A 9 -11.92 -4.65 -10.42
C PHE A 9 -11.94 -5.47 -11.72
N LYS A 10 -10.83 -5.49 -12.45
CA LYS A 10 -10.71 -6.31 -13.68
C LYS A 10 -10.78 -7.81 -13.39
N ASN A 11 -10.20 -8.24 -12.26
CA ASN A 11 -10.18 -9.61 -11.75
C ASN A 11 -10.06 -9.60 -10.20
N PRO A 12 -10.15 -10.73 -9.47
CA PRO A 12 -10.12 -10.74 -8.01
C PRO A 12 -8.71 -10.75 -7.40
N LEU A 13 -7.64 -10.70 -8.21
CA LEU A 13 -6.27 -10.83 -7.73
C LEU A 13 -5.73 -9.45 -7.32
N VAL A 14 -5.31 -9.34 -6.07
CA VAL A 14 -4.69 -8.13 -5.52
C VAL A 14 -3.39 -8.45 -4.81
N VAL A 15 -2.45 -7.50 -4.78
CA VAL A 15 -1.18 -7.65 -4.05
C VAL A 15 -1.32 -7.09 -2.65
N ALA A 16 -1.04 -7.91 -1.64
CA ALA A 16 -1.09 -7.50 -0.24
C ALA A 16 0.07 -6.54 0.12
N SER A 17 -0.16 -5.70 1.15
CA SER A 17 0.82 -4.76 1.67
C SER A 17 2.11 -5.48 2.09
N SER A 18 3.22 -5.17 1.42
CA SER A 18 4.49 -5.89 1.57
C SER A 18 5.64 -5.05 0.99
N PRO A 19 6.90 -5.51 1.03
CA PRO A 19 7.98 -4.83 0.31
C PRO A 19 7.68 -4.67 -1.20
N LEU A 20 6.81 -5.52 -1.77
CA LEU A 20 6.41 -5.48 -3.18
C LEU A 20 5.44 -4.34 -3.53
N THR A 21 4.93 -3.61 -2.53
CA THR A 21 4.00 -2.50 -2.74
C THR A 21 4.53 -1.18 -2.20
N ALA A 22 5.86 -1.07 -2.10
CA ALA A 22 6.54 0.08 -1.49
C ALA A 22 7.08 1.10 -2.49
N LYS A 23 7.08 0.79 -3.79
CA LYS A 23 7.65 1.66 -4.82
C LYS A 23 6.85 1.59 -6.12
N PRO A 24 6.73 2.69 -6.89
CA PRO A 24 5.93 2.73 -8.11
C PRO A 24 6.35 1.68 -9.15
N GLU A 25 7.66 1.42 -9.30
CA GLU A 25 8.15 0.41 -10.23
C GLU A 25 7.63 -1.00 -9.91
N LEU A 26 7.48 -1.32 -8.63
CA LEU A 26 6.95 -2.62 -8.19
C LEU A 26 5.43 -2.70 -8.43
N LEU A 27 4.72 -1.58 -8.33
CA LEU A 27 3.30 -1.51 -8.65
C LEU A 27 3.06 -1.72 -10.15
N LYS A 28 3.88 -1.12 -11.01
CA LYS A 28 3.85 -1.38 -12.46
C LYS A 28 4.09 -2.85 -12.77
N MET A 29 5.10 -3.45 -12.15
CA MET A 29 5.37 -4.89 -12.31
C MET A 29 4.19 -5.75 -11.84
N ALA A 30 3.51 -5.37 -10.75
CA ALA A 30 2.31 -6.06 -10.29
C ALA A 30 1.15 -5.96 -11.31
N GLU A 31 0.96 -4.79 -11.91
CA GLU A 31 -0.03 -4.59 -12.97
C GLU A 31 0.28 -5.42 -14.22
N GLU A 32 1.53 -5.39 -14.68
CA GLU A 32 2.02 -6.19 -15.82
C GLU A 32 1.84 -7.69 -15.57
N ALA A 33 2.02 -8.15 -14.32
CA ALA A 33 1.74 -9.51 -13.90
C ALA A 33 0.23 -9.83 -13.78
N GLY A 34 -0.65 -8.85 -14.00
CA GLY A 34 -2.09 -9.03 -14.09
C GLY A 34 -2.88 -8.69 -12.82
N ALA A 35 -2.25 -8.13 -11.78
CA ALA A 35 -2.96 -7.70 -10.58
C ALA A 35 -4.04 -6.65 -10.92
N ALA A 36 -5.20 -6.72 -10.26
CA ALA A 36 -6.28 -5.75 -10.39
C ALA A 36 -6.17 -4.59 -9.40
N GLY A 37 -5.42 -4.77 -8.31
CA GLY A 37 -5.20 -3.75 -7.32
C GLY A 37 -4.11 -4.13 -6.34
N VAL A 38 -3.75 -3.18 -5.48
CA VAL A 38 -2.65 -3.31 -4.52
C VAL A 38 -3.01 -2.63 -3.22
N SER A 39 -2.62 -3.24 -2.11
CA SER A 39 -2.53 -2.57 -0.82
C SER A 39 -1.14 -1.98 -0.66
N THR A 40 -1.06 -0.66 -0.58
CA THR A 40 0.21 0.07 -0.53
C THR A 40 0.99 -0.26 0.74
N LYS A 41 2.28 0.08 0.76
CA LYS A 41 3.09 -0.10 1.95
C LYS A 41 2.52 0.69 3.13
N LEU A 42 2.50 0.05 4.30
CA LEU A 42 1.95 0.62 5.53
C LEU A 42 2.51 2.02 5.81
N THR A 43 1.62 2.99 6.00
CA THR A 43 1.95 4.40 6.24
C THR A 43 1.55 4.85 7.65
N PHE A 44 2.44 5.62 8.28
CA PHE A 44 2.26 6.30 9.56
C PHE A 44 2.24 7.81 9.34
N ILE A 45 1.78 8.58 10.33
CA ILE A 45 2.02 10.03 10.34
C ILE A 45 3.53 10.29 10.36
N LYS A 46 4.21 9.63 11.30
CA LYS A 46 5.65 9.56 11.42
C LYS A 46 6.02 8.18 11.95
N GLN A 47 7.00 7.53 11.37
CA GLN A 47 7.46 6.24 11.88
C GLN A 47 8.16 6.40 13.23
N PRO A 48 7.90 5.51 14.21
CA PRO A 48 8.61 5.52 15.48
C PRO A 48 10.08 5.11 15.35
N PHE A 49 10.38 4.28 14.34
CA PHE A 49 11.73 3.90 13.94
C PHE A 49 11.76 3.53 12.46
N TYR A 50 12.89 3.75 11.82
CA TYR A 50 13.16 3.29 10.46
C TYR A 50 14.05 2.08 10.57
N GLY A 51 13.61 0.94 10.07
CA GLY A 51 14.55 -0.17 9.94
C GLY A 51 14.55 -0.77 8.57
N GLU A 52 15.42 -1.74 8.43
CA GLU A 52 15.80 -2.28 7.14
C GLU A 52 15.04 -3.57 6.86
N LEU A 53 14.92 -3.89 5.57
CA LEU A 53 14.29 -5.13 5.15
C LEU A 53 15.12 -6.32 5.65
N ARG A 54 14.50 -7.11 6.54
CA ARG A 54 14.98 -8.42 6.96
C ARG A 54 13.92 -9.44 6.59
N MET A 55 14.21 -10.18 5.54
CA MET A 55 13.36 -11.25 5.04
C MET A 55 14.10 -12.57 4.98
N TYR A 56 13.38 -13.63 5.32
CA TYR A 56 13.75 -14.99 4.95
C TYR A 56 12.82 -15.44 3.84
N ASN A 57 13.37 -16.05 2.79
CA ASN A 57 12.60 -16.61 1.69
C ASN A 57 13.09 -18.03 1.40
N ASP A 58 12.15 -18.98 1.40
CA ASP A 58 12.33 -20.30 0.80
C ASP A 58 11.20 -20.49 -0.21
N PRO A 59 11.48 -20.58 -1.53
CA PRO A 59 10.45 -20.76 -2.55
C PRO A 59 9.53 -21.97 -2.36
N ARG A 60 9.93 -22.96 -1.55
CA ARG A 60 9.14 -24.16 -1.24
C ARG A 60 8.18 -23.97 -0.06
N VAL A 61 8.42 -22.95 0.77
CA VAL A 61 7.68 -22.73 2.03
C VAL A 61 6.97 -21.37 2.02
N GLY A 62 7.69 -20.31 1.64
CA GLY A 62 7.18 -18.95 1.58
C GLY A 62 8.21 -17.92 2.04
N SER A 63 7.74 -16.68 2.15
CA SER A 63 8.52 -15.55 2.66
C SER A 63 8.07 -15.17 4.05
N ILE A 64 9.01 -14.93 4.95
CA ILE A 64 8.78 -14.30 6.25
C ILE A 64 9.45 -12.94 6.23
N VAL A 65 8.66 -11.89 6.39
CA VAL A 65 9.14 -10.51 6.52
C VAL A 65 9.19 -10.18 8.01
N CYS A 66 10.37 -10.34 8.62
CA CYS A 66 10.55 -10.12 10.05
C CYS A 66 10.62 -8.64 10.39
N HIS A 67 11.23 -7.85 9.50
CA HIS A 67 11.42 -6.42 9.68
C HIS A 67 11.42 -5.74 8.32
N ASP A 68 10.83 -4.56 8.20
CA ASP A 68 10.88 -3.75 6.97
C ASP A 68 10.70 -2.27 7.30
N ARG A 69 11.05 -1.38 6.37
CA ARG A 69 10.74 0.03 6.47
C ARG A 69 9.24 0.24 6.21
N ARG A 70 8.61 1.19 6.90
CA ARG A 70 7.24 1.67 6.61
C ARG A 70 7.34 3.04 5.96
N LEU A 71 6.23 3.72 5.71
CA LEU A 71 6.23 5.05 5.12
C LEU A 71 5.82 6.12 6.14
N ASP A 72 6.46 7.28 6.07
CA ASP A 72 5.89 8.50 6.65
C ASP A 72 4.77 9.02 5.75
N LEU A 73 3.92 9.91 6.28
CA LEU A 73 2.68 10.34 5.62
C LEU A 73 2.92 10.87 4.20
N GLU A 74 3.91 11.74 4.03
CA GLU A 74 4.25 12.33 2.74
C GLU A 74 4.77 11.29 1.75
N GLU A 75 5.50 10.28 2.22
CA GLU A 75 5.99 9.19 1.37
C GLU A 75 4.84 8.29 0.91
N GLY A 76 3.91 7.97 1.82
CA GLY A 76 2.73 7.18 1.49
C GLY A 76 1.78 7.89 0.53
N ALA A 77 1.51 9.18 0.76
CA ALA A 77 0.68 9.99 -0.13
C ALA A 77 1.30 10.07 -1.53
N ARG A 78 2.61 10.38 -1.61
CA ARG A 78 3.34 10.40 -2.88
C ARG A 78 3.30 9.05 -3.60
N LEU A 79 3.46 7.94 -2.88
CA LEU A 79 3.36 6.61 -3.47
C LEU A 79 1.98 6.36 -4.09
N VAL A 80 0.91 6.81 -3.43
CA VAL A 80 -0.46 6.72 -3.98
C VAL A 80 -0.59 7.58 -5.23
N GLU A 81 -0.16 8.85 -5.19
CA GLU A 81 -0.18 9.76 -6.35
C GLU A 81 0.53 9.14 -7.55
N GLU A 82 1.79 8.72 -7.37
CA GLU A 82 2.60 8.11 -8.42
C GLU A 82 1.99 6.79 -8.93
N ALA A 83 1.32 6.02 -8.07
CA ALA A 83 0.60 4.81 -8.48
C ALA A 83 -0.59 5.14 -9.38
N LYS A 84 -1.38 6.16 -9.02
CA LYS A 84 -2.54 6.61 -9.81
C LYS A 84 -2.14 7.23 -11.14
N GLU A 85 -1.01 7.92 -11.20
CA GLU A 85 -0.48 8.50 -12.43
C GLU A 85 0.07 7.44 -13.39
N SER A 86 0.59 6.33 -12.85
CA SER A 86 1.45 5.43 -13.63
C SER A 86 0.93 4.01 -13.81
N THR A 87 -0.23 3.68 -13.23
CA THR A 87 -0.90 2.38 -13.35
C THR A 87 -2.42 2.53 -13.44
N SER A 88 -3.12 1.50 -13.90
CA SER A 88 -4.59 1.40 -13.82
C SER A 88 -5.06 0.52 -12.65
N LEU A 89 -4.19 0.30 -11.66
CA LEU A 89 -4.50 -0.49 -10.47
C LEU A 89 -5.53 0.22 -9.60
N VAL A 90 -6.39 -0.56 -8.95
CA VAL A 90 -7.14 -0.09 -7.79
C VAL A 90 -6.19 0.00 -6.59
N ILE A 91 -6.09 1.18 -5.98
CA ILE A 91 -5.13 1.48 -4.91
C ILE A 91 -5.85 1.49 -3.55
N PHE A 92 -5.38 0.63 -2.66
CA PHE A 92 -5.89 0.49 -1.30
C PHE A 92 -4.80 1.07 -0.40
N SER A 93 -5.10 2.17 0.29
CA SER A 93 -4.14 2.73 1.23
C SER A 93 -4.08 1.85 2.47
N ASN A 94 -2.86 1.47 2.89
CA ASN A 94 -2.67 0.79 4.16
C ASN A 94 -2.13 1.79 5.19
N ILE A 95 -2.95 2.16 6.16
CA ILE A 95 -2.58 3.17 7.17
C ILE A 95 -2.58 2.58 8.58
N THR A 96 -1.76 3.14 9.46
CA THR A 96 -1.84 2.88 10.89
C THR A 96 -1.50 4.13 11.69
N TYR A 97 -2.10 4.24 12.86
CA TYR A 97 -1.83 5.29 13.82
C TYR A 97 -1.50 4.70 15.18
N GLU A 98 -0.47 5.22 15.83
CA GLU A 98 0.00 4.75 17.14
C GLU A 98 -0.67 5.48 18.33
N GLY A 99 -1.37 6.59 18.07
CA GLY A 99 -2.09 7.33 19.11
C GLY A 99 -3.48 6.77 19.39
N GLU A 100 -4.08 7.28 20.46
CA GLU A 100 -5.40 6.82 20.97
C GLU A 100 -6.58 7.64 20.43
N ASP A 101 -6.32 8.75 19.72
CA ASP A 101 -7.37 9.62 19.19
C ASP A 101 -7.75 9.30 17.73
N LEU A 102 -8.96 9.75 17.35
CA LEU A 102 -9.49 9.59 16.00
C LEU A 102 -8.93 10.63 15.01
N GLY A 103 -8.35 11.73 15.50
CA GLY A 103 -7.81 12.80 14.66
C GLY A 103 -6.61 12.33 13.84
N GLY A 104 -5.74 11.51 14.42
CA GLY A 104 -4.63 10.89 13.70
C GLY A 104 -5.08 9.97 12.56
N TRP A 105 -6.08 9.12 12.81
CA TRP A 105 -6.69 8.27 11.78
C TRP A 105 -7.34 9.09 10.67
N ALA A 106 -8.10 10.13 11.03
CA ALA A 106 -8.75 11.02 10.06
C ALA A 106 -7.72 11.75 9.19
N ARG A 107 -6.61 12.24 9.78
CA ARG A 107 -5.51 12.89 9.05
C ARG A 107 -4.88 11.96 8.02
N LEU A 108 -4.60 10.72 8.41
CA LEU A 108 -4.04 9.70 7.50
C LEU A 108 -5.00 9.40 6.36
N ALA A 109 -6.24 9.04 6.68
CA ALA A 109 -7.26 8.70 5.69
C ALA A 109 -7.49 9.85 4.70
N LYS A 110 -7.57 11.09 5.20
CA LYS A 110 -7.78 12.27 4.35
C LYS A 110 -6.63 12.52 3.39
N ALA A 111 -5.39 12.43 3.86
CA ALA A 111 -4.21 12.60 3.00
C ALA A 111 -4.16 11.54 1.89
N MET A 112 -4.56 10.30 2.19
CA MET A 112 -4.58 9.20 1.23
C MET A 112 -5.72 9.32 0.22
N GLU A 113 -6.89 9.79 0.67
CA GLU A 113 -8.01 10.13 -0.21
C GLU A 113 -7.63 11.26 -1.18
N GLU A 114 -7.00 12.33 -0.67
CA GLU A 114 -6.54 13.48 -1.47
C GLU A 114 -5.48 13.07 -2.51
N ALA A 115 -4.61 12.12 -2.16
CA ALA A 115 -3.64 11.51 -3.07
C ALA A 115 -4.29 10.63 -4.16
N GLY A 116 -5.58 10.29 -4.00
CA GLY A 116 -6.35 9.53 -5.00
C GLY A 116 -6.48 8.03 -4.72
N ALA A 117 -6.29 7.58 -3.47
CA ALA A 117 -6.57 6.20 -3.11
C ALA A 117 -8.05 5.85 -3.37
N ASP A 118 -8.30 4.66 -3.91
CA ASP A 118 -9.66 4.20 -4.21
C ASP A 118 -10.34 3.60 -2.96
N LEU A 119 -9.53 3.08 -2.02
CA LEU A 119 -9.94 2.47 -0.75
C LEU A 119 -8.94 2.86 0.35
N ILE A 120 -9.41 2.96 1.60
CA ILE A 120 -8.62 3.20 2.82
C ILE A 120 -8.75 2.02 3.77
#